data_AF-A0A7D5RZA3-F1
#
_entry.id   AF-A0A7D5RZA3-F1
#
_cell.length_a   1.000
_cell.length_b   1.000
_cell.length_c   1.000
_cell.angle_alpha   90.00
_cell.angle_beta   90.00
_cell.angle_gamma   90.00
#
_symmetry.space_group_name_H-M   'P 1'
#
loop_
_entity.id
_entity.type
_entity.pdbx_description
1 polymer ?
#
loop_
_entity_poly.entity_id
_entity_poly.type
_entity_poly.pdbx_seq_one_letter_code
_entity_poly.pdbx_strand_id
1 'polypeptide(L)'
;MSLLGSFLYFFKTGQEPLVNISLTIFALAYIAIPLSTWLNIAYFFPEGSAQEGRWWLFYLLAVTKLTDVGAYFIGSSFGQNKMTPYISPGKSWEGALGGLIFGVVTSIMFYVFSSQIPLHLTLFQSLLLGFILSCLGQIGDLAESLIKRDAGVKNSSRIPGLGGILDMLDSLIFTSPIVYIF
;
A
#
# COMPACT_ATOMS: atom_id res chain seq x y z
N MET A 1 17.04 13.15 12.54
CA MET A 1 17.80 13.89 11.52
C MET A 1 16.85 14.24 10.40
N SER A 2 16.59 15.51 10.13
CA SER A 2 15.75 15.91 8.99
C SER A 2 16.44 15.50 7.67
N LEU A 3 15.67 15.25 6.61
CA LEU A 3 16.18 14.93 5.27
C LEU A 3 17.22 15.94 4.76
N LEU A 4 17.05 17.21 5.16
CA LEU A 4 18.01 18.28 4.89
C LEU A 4 19.33 18.07 5.66
N GLY A 5 19.25 17.60 6.90
CA GLY A 5 20.41 17.29 7.74
C GLY A 5 21.22 16.10 7.24
N SER A 6 20.56 15.05 6.73
CA SER A 6 21.25 13.94 6.06
C SER A 6 21.87 14.38 4.74
N PHE A 7 21.17 15.18 3.92
CA PHE A 7 21.72 15.74 2.69
C PHE A 7 22.98 16.59 2.94
N LEU A 8 22.92 17.51 3.92
CA LEU A 8 24.06 18.35 4.30
C LEU A 8 25.21 17.52 4.91
N TYR A 9 24.90 16.46 5.65
CA TYR A 9 25.91 15.54 6.19
C TYR A 9 26.63 14.79 5.06
N PHE A 10 25.89 14.23 4.10
CA PHE A 10 26.47 13.52 2.95
C PHE A 10 27.28 14.41 2.02
N PHE A 11 26.86 15.67 1.85
CA PHE A 11 27.64 16.67 1.11
C PHE A 11 28.98 16.99 1.80
N LYS A 12 29.06 16.80 3.13
CA LYS A 12 30.25 17.09 3.94
C LYS A 12 31.21 15.90 4.05
N THR A 13 30.71 14.66 4.03
CA THR A 13 31.53 13.44 4.11
C THR A 13 32.03 12.92 2.76
N GLY A 14 31.40 13.30 1.64
CA GLY A 14 31.92 13.02 0.28
C GLY A 14 31.92 11.55 -0.15
N GLN A 15 31.32 10.65 0.63
CA GLN A 15 31.17 9.23 0.24
C GLN A 15 29.92 9.06 -0.63
N GLU A 16 30.11 8.51 -1.83
CA GLU A 16 29.07 8.18 -2.82
C GLU A 16 27.89 9.17 -2.91
N PRO A 17 28.16 10.46 -3.23
CA PRO A 17 27.14 11.51 -3.19
C PRO A 17 25.95 11.22 -4.11
N LEU A 18 26.17 10.61 -5.28
CA LEU A 18 25.11 10.27 -6.21
C LEU A 18 24.16 9.20 -5.64
N VAL A 19 24.69 8.15 -5.03
CA VAL A 19 23.90 7.07 -4.39
C VAL A 19 23.06 7.64 -3.25
N ASN A 20 23.65 8.46 -2.40
CA ASN A 20 22.96 9.07 -1.26
C ASN A 20 21.82 10.02 -1.69
N ILE A 21 22.05 10.81 -2.75
CA ILE A 21 21.01 11.66 -3.32
C ILE A 21 19.88 10.80 -3.91
N SER A 22 20.22 9.77 -4.69
CA SER A 22 19.23 8.85 -5.26
C SER A 22 18.38 8.17 -4.19
N LEU A 23 18.99 7.67 -3.12
CA LEU A 23 18.29 7.05 -1.99
C LEU A 23 17.37 8.03 -1.27
N THR A 24 17.81 9.29 -1.10
CA THR A 24 17.01 10.33 -0.44
C THR A 24 15.79 10.71 -1.27
N ILE A 25 15.97 10.93 -2.58
CA ILE A 25 14.88 11.22 -3.52
C ILE A 25 13.93 10.02 -3.61
N PHE A 26 14.48 8.81 -3.66
CA PHE A 26 13.69 7.59 -3.68
C PHE A 26 12.83 7.46 -2.42
N ALA A 27 13.39 7.64 -1.22
CA ALA A 27 12.64 7.58 0.03
C ALA A 27 11.53 8.64 0.10
N LEU A 28 11.79 9.84 -0.41
CA LEU A 28 10.79 10.90 -0.53
C LEU A 28 9.65 10.50 -1.46
N ALA A 29 9.97 10.04 -2.67
CA ALA A 29 8.98 9.66 -3.66
C ALA A 29 8.19 8.40 -3.27
N TYR A 30 8.87 7.42 -2.67
CA TYR A 30 8.30 6.12 -2.31
C TYR A 30 7.49 6.21 -1.02
N ILE A 31 7.93 6.94 0.01
CA ILE A 31 7.28 6.94 1.34
C ILE A 31 6.58 8.25 1.62
N ALA A 32 7.29 9.38 1.51
CA ALA A 32 6.79 10.66 2.02
C ALA A 32 5.63 11.20 1.20
N ILE A 33 5.72 11.17 -0.14
CA ILE A 33 4.64 11.67 -1.01
C ILE A 33 3.36 10.85 -0.83
N PRO A 34 3.37 9.51 -0.92
CA PRO A 34 2.13 8.76 -0.78
C PRO A 34 1.54 8.86 0.62
N LEU A 35 2.34 8.82 1.69
CA LEU A 35 1.81 9.04 3.05
C LEU A 35 1.27 10.45 3.26
N SER A 36 1.77 11.47 2.55
CA SER A 36 1.18 12.81 2.61
C SER A 36 -0.25 12.84 2.06
N THR A 37 -0.59 11.97 1.10
CA THR A 37 -1.97 11.88 0.56
C THR A 37 -2.96 11.43 1.63
N TRP A 38 -2.56 10.65 2.63
CA TRP A 38 -3.44 10.26 3.74
C TRP A 38 -3.90 11.46 4.57
N LEU A 39 -2.98 12.38 4.86
CA LEU A 39 -3.32 13.60 5.61
C LEU A 39 -4.26 14.47 4.79
N ASN A 40 -4.05 14.54 3.47
CA ASN A 40 -4.96 15.26 2.58
C ASN A 40 -6.35 14.61 2.52
N ILE A 41 -6.45 13.28 2.44
CA ILE A 41 -7.74 12.57 2.51
C ILE A 41 -8.42 12.78 3.87
N ALA A 42 -7.66 12.73 4.97
CA ALA A 42 -8.21 12.87 6.32
C ALA A 42 -8.73 14.28 6.65
N TYR A 43 -8.06 15.32 6.16
CA TYR A 43 -8.25 16.69 6.63
C TYR A 43 -8.63 17.72 5.56
N PHE A 44 -8.31 17.46 4.29
CA PHE A 44 -8.43 18.44 3.19
C PHE A 44 -9.37 17.99 2.06
N PHE A 45 -10.12 16.91 2.25
CA PHE A 45 -11.22 16.55 1.35
C PHE A 45 -12.25 17.70 1.28
N PRO A 46 -12.88 17.99 0.11
CA PRO A 46 -13.66 19.22 -0.10
C PRO A 46 -14.75 19.42 0.95
N GLU A 47 -15.04 20.69 1.26
CA GLU A 47 -15.90 21.16 2.34
C GLU A 47 -17.28 20.44 2.38
N GLY A 48 -17.50 19.63 3.42
CA GLY A 48 -18.79 18.93 3.60
C GLY A 48 -18.87 18.08 4.86
N SER A 49 -17.93 17.17 5.09
CA SER A 49 -17.81 16.50 6.39
C SER A 49 -16.43 15.82 6.57
N ALA A 50 -15.69 16.18 7.62
CA ALA A 50 -14.48 15.44 8.02
C ALA A 50 -14.78 13.95 8.34
N GLN A 51 -16.07 13.58 8.45
CA GLN A 51 -16.52 12.20 8.52
C GLN A 51 -16.29 11.45 7.20
N GLU A 52 -16.61 12.04 6.05
CA GLU A 52 -16.42 11.41 4.72
C GLU A 52 -14.96 11.00 4.47
N GLY A 53 -13.99 11.88 4.73
CA GLY A 53 -12.57 11.58 4.55
C GLY A 53 -12.08 10.40 5.39
N ARG A 54 -12.62 10.23 6.61
CA ARG A 54 -12.30 9.08 7.47
C ARG A 54 -12.87 7.78 6.92
N TRP A 55 -14.05 7.80 6.31
CA TRP A 55 -14.64 6.64 5.66
C TRP A 55 -13.87 6.24 4.41
N TRP A 56 -13.31 7.19 3.66
CA TRP A 56 -12.39 6.92 2.55
C TRP A 56 -11.09 6.23 3.01
N LEU A 57 -10.50 6.68 4.12
CA LEU A 57 -9.35 6.00 4.71
C LEU A 57 -9.70 4.59 5.22
N PHE A 58 -10.87 4.44 5.85
CA PHE A 58 -11.35 3.14 6.29
C PHE A 58 -11.60 2.19 5.11
N TYR A 59 -12.21 2.70 4.03
CA TYR A 59 -12.39 1.98 2.77
C TYR A 59 -11.04 1.53 2.20
N LEU A 60 -10.07 2.44 2.10
CA LEU A 60 -8.71 2.12 1.64
C LEU A 60 -8.09 1.00 2.47
N LEU A 61 -8.11 1.11 3.79
CA LEU A 61 -7.59 0.11 4.73
C LEU A 61 -8.31 -1.23 4.58
N ALA A 62 -9.64 -1.22 4.51
CA ALA A 62 -10.45 -2.43 4.44
C ALA A 62 -10.18 -3.20 3.14
N VAL A 63 -10.23 -2.51 1.99
CA VAL A 63 -10.01 -3.14 0.67
C VAL A 63 -8.59 -3.70 0.57
N THR A 64 -7.58 -2.93 0.96
CA THR A 64 -6.18 -3.38 0.89
C THR A 64 -5.89 -4.55 1.83
N LYS A 65 -6.29 -4.46 3.11
CA LYS A 65 -6.03 -5.55 4.06
C LYS A 65 -6.84 -6.79 3.75
N LEU A 66 -8.08 -6.68 3.27
CA LEU A 66 -8.83 -7.85 2.83
C LEU A 66 -8.29 -8.44 1.52
N THR A 67 -7.66 -7.64 0.66
CA THR A 67 -6.87 -8.15 -0.48
C THR A 67 -5.71 -9.00 0.01
N ASP A 68 -4.93 -8.52 0.97
CA ASP A 68 -3.79 -9.26 1.54
C ASP A 68 -4.24 -10.57 2.22
N VAL A 69 -5.34 -10.52 2.98
CA VAL A 69 -5.94 -11.70 3.63
C VAL A 69 -6.44 -12.70 2.58
N GLY A 70 -7.16 -12.24 1.55
CA GLY A 70 -7.64 -13.10 0.47
C GLY A 70 -6.50 -13.75 -0.30
N ALA A 71 -5.44 -12.99 -0.56
CA ALA A 71 -4.24 -13.50 -1.22
C ALA A 71 -3.51 -14.53 -0.38
N TYR A 72 -3.38 -14.30 0.92
CA TYR A 72 -2.79 -15.24 1.86
C TYR A 72 -3.64 -16.52 1.99
N PHE A 73 -4.96 -16.40 2.14
CA PHE A 73 -5.85 -17.53 2.35
C PHE A 73 -5.91 -18.46 1.13
N ILE A 74 -6.15 -17.88 -0.06
CA ILE A 74 -6.19 -18.65 -1.30
C ILE A 74 -4.78 -19.12 -1.69
N GLY A 75 -3.76 -18.28 -1.51
CA GLY A 75 -2.38 -18.62 -1.85
C GLY A 75 -1.80 -19.73 -0.98
N SER A 76 -2.14 -19.78 0.32
CA SER A 76 -1.69 -20.85 1.23
C SER A 76 -2.44 -22.17 1.00
N SER A 77 -3.73 -22.10 0.66
CA SER A 77 -4.58 -23.28 0.50
C SER A 77 -4.50 -23.91 -0.90
N PHE A 78 -4.36 -23.07 -1.94
CA PHE A 78 -4.46 -23.49 -3.35
C PHE A 78 -3.27 -23.02 -4.22
N GLY A 79 -2.28 -22.35 -3.63
CA GLY A 79 -1.16 -21.78 -4.40
C GLY A 79 -0.18 -22.81 -4.92
N GLN A 80 -0.39 -23.24 -6.16
CA GLN A 80 0.50 -24.17 -6.87
C GLN A 80 1.50 -23.41 -7.75
N ASN A 81 1.04 -22.36 -8.45
CA ASN A 81 1.87 -21.61 -9.39
C ASN A 81 2.50 -20.38 -8.73
N LYS A 82 3.80 -20.45 -8.44
CA LYS A 82 4.55 -19.35 -7.83
C LYS A 82 4.68 -18.17 -8.80
N MET A 83 4.42 -16.97 -8.30
CA MET A 83 4.46 -15.74 -9.09
C MET A 83 5.88 -15.18 -9.17
N THR A 84 6.56 -15.04 -8.03
CA THR A 84 7.90 -14.43 -7.95
C THR A 84 8.82 -15.24 -7.03
N PRO A 85 9.28 -16.43 -7.45
CA PRO A 85 10.05 -17.33 -6.58
C PRO A 85 11.35 -16.72 -6.03
N TYR A 86 11.99 -15.81 -6.77
CA TYR A 86 13.21 -15.13 -6.35
C TYR A 86 12.99 -14.01 -5.33
N ILE A 87 11.85 -13.31 -5.41
CA ILE A 87 11.56 -12.13 -4.59
C ILE A 87 10.75 -12.54 -3.35
N SER A 88 9.68 -13.31 -3.57
CA SER A 88 8.79 -13.82 -2.53
C SER A 88 8.31 -15.24 -2.88
N PRO A 89 8.98 -16.29 -2.35
CA PRO A 89 8.60 -17.69 -2.63
C PRO A 89 7.21 -18.08 -2.07
N GLY A 90 6.64 -17.25 -1.20
CA GLY A 90 5.29 -17.43 -0.68
C GLY A 90 4.18 -17.05 -1.66
N LYS A 91 4.44 -16.16 -2.63
CA LYS A 91 3.40 -15.60 -3.51
C LYS A 91 3.08 -16.51 -4.68
N SER A 92 1.79 -16.70 -4.94
CA SER A 92 1.26 -17.50 -6.04
C SER A 92 0.27 -16.72 -6.89
N TRP A 93 0.10 -17.11 -8.14
CA TRP A 93 -0.89 -16.52 -9.05
C TRP A 93 -2.33 -16.77 -8.58
N GLU A 94 -2.59 -17.93 -7.98
CA GLU A 94 -3.88 -18.25 -7.38
C GLU A 94 -4.17 -17.35 -6.18
N GLY A 95 -3.14 -17.09 -5.36
CA GLY A 95 -3.23 -16.11 -4.27
C GLY A 95 -3.53 -14.72 -4.81
N ALA A 96 -2.81 -14.27 -5.85
CA ALA A 96 -3.04 -12.96 -6.45
C ALA A 96 -4.49 -12.77 -6.94
N LEU A 97 -5.05 -13.80 -7.60
CA LEU A 97 -6.45 -13.81 -8.03
C LEU A 97 -7.41 -13.83 -6.83
N GLY A 98 -7.11 -14.62 -5.80
CA GLY A 98 -7.87 -14.64 -4.55
C GLY A 98 -7.92 -13.29 -3.86
N GLY A 99 -6.79 -12.60 -3.74
CA GLY A 99 -6.72 -11.25 -3.21
C GLY A 99 -7.56 -10.27 -4.03
N LEU A 100 -7.48 -10.32 -5.35
CA LEU A 100 -8.27 -9.48 -6.25
C LEU A 100 -9.78 -9.68 -6.04
N ILE A 101 -10.23 -10.93 -5.97
CA ILE A 101 -11.64 -11.24 -5.72
C ILE A 101 -12.08 -10.68 -4.36
N PHE A 102 -11.30 -10.91 -3.30
CA PHE A 102 -11.63 -10.41 -1.95
C PHE A 102 -11.65 -8.89 -1.88
N GLY A 103 -10.71 -8.19 -2.51
CA GLY A 103 -10.68 -6.73 -2.54
C GLY A 103 -11.85 -6.14 -3.34
N VAL A 104 -12.19 -6.71 -4.50
CA VAL A 104 -13.36 -6.29 -5.29
C VAL A 104 -14.66 -6.54 -4.52
N VAL A 105 -14.82 -7.72 -3.90
CA VAL A 105 -16.00 -8.04 -3.09
C VAL A 105 -16.13 -7.08 -1.90
N THR A 106 -15.01 -6.78 -1.24
CA THR A 106 -14.97 -5.79 -0.15
C THR A 106 -15.46 -4.43 -0.63
N SER A 107 -14.97 -3.97 -1.78
CA SER A 107 -15.42 -2.70 -2.37
C SER A 107 -16.92 -2.69 -2.70
N ILE A 108 -17.43 -3.79 -3.26
CA ILE A 108 -18.87 -3.95 -3.52
C ILE A 108 -19.68 -3.93 -2.21
N MET A 109 -19.15 -4.47 -1.10
CA MET A 109 -19.84 -4.39 0.19
C MET A 109 -20.02 -2.93 0.62
N PHE A 110 -19.01 -2.08 0.45
CA PHE A 110 -19.14 -0.64 0.72
C PHE A 110 -20.21 0.04 -0.15
N TYR A 111 -20.37 -0.38 -1.40
CA TYR A 111 -21.47 0.06 -2.24
C TYR A 111 -22.84 -0.36 -1.67
N VAL A 112 -22.99 -1.62 -1.27
CA VAL A 112 -24.26 -2.13 -0.71
C VAL A 112 -24.63 -1.40 0.59
N PHE A 113 -23.65 -1.09 1.43
CA PHE A 113 -23.84 -0.36 2.69
C PHE A 113 -23.77 1.17 2.55
N SER A 114 -23.72 1.72 1.33
CA SER A 114 -23.63 3.17 1.07
C SER A 114 -24.83 3.98 1.57
N SER A 115 -25.95 3.33 1.92
CA SER A 115 -27.10 3.97 2.56
C SER A 115 -26.89 4.24 4.06
N GLN A 116 -25.94 3.55 4.69
CA GLN A 116 -25.64 3.63 6.13
C GLN A 116 -24.33 4.36 6.43
N ILE A 117 -23.53 4.62 5.38
CA ILE A 117 -22.18 5.15 5.47
C ILE A 117 -22.14 6.40 4.57
N PRO A 118 -21.48 7.50 4.99
CA PRO A 118 -21.27 8.66 4.14
C PRO A 118 -20.14 8.38 3.13
N LEU A 119 -20.33 7.34 2.32
CA LEU A 119 -19.46 6.93 1.23
C LEU A 119 -20.35 6.54 0.06
N HIS A 120 -20.50 7.45 -0.89
CA HIS A 120 -21.34 7.24 -2.07
C HIS A 120 -20.48 6.80 -3.25
N LEU A 121 -20.47 5.48 -3.48
CA LEU A 121 -19.90 4.88 -4.68
C LEU A 121 -21.02 4.39 -5.58
N THR A 122 -20.83 4.48 -6.90
CA THR A 122 -21.64 3.71 -7.85
C THR A 122 -21.10 2.27 -7.95
N LEU A 123 -21.91 1.34 -8.45
CA LEU A 123 -21.46 -0.04 -8.70
C LEU A 123 -20.21 -0.08 -9.59
N PHE A 124 -20.20 0.74 -10.65
CA PHE A 124 -19.06 0.83 -11.56
C PHE A 124 -17.80 1.36 -10.88
N GLN A 125 -17.91 2.44 -10.10
CA GLN A 125 -16.79 2.99 -9.34
C GLN A 125 -16.25 2.00 -8.31
N SER A 126 -17.13 1.22 -7.68
CA SER A 126 -16.74 0.21 -6.69
C SER A 126 -15.97 -0.94 -7.33
N LEU A 127 -16.45 -1.45 -8.47
CA LEU A 127 -15.73 -2.46 -9.25
C LEU A 127 -14.35 -1.95 -9.70
N LEU A 128 -14.32 -0.73 -10.25
CA LEU A 128 -13.09 -0.11 -10.75
C LEU A 128 -12.07 0.13 -9.64
N LEU A 129 -12.48 0.77 -8.54
CA LEU A 129 -11.61 1.04 -7.41
C LEU A 129 -11.16 -0.25 -6.72
N GLY A 130 -12.08 -1.19 -6.49
CA GLY A 130 -11.74 -2.49 -5.90
C GLY A 130 -10.68 -3.21 -6.71
N PHE A 131 -10.81 -3.22 -8.04
CA PHE A 131 -9.83 -3.81 -8.94
C PHE A 131 -8.48 -3.09 -8.87
N ILE A 132 -8.47 -1.76 -9.02
CA ILE A 132 -7.23 -0.96 -9.03
C ILE A 132 -6.50 -1.07 -7.69
N LEU A 133 -7.20 -0.91 -6.57
CA LEU A 133 -6.59 -0.98 -5.24
C LEU A 133 -6.05 -2.38 -4.93
N SER A 134 -6.76 -3.43 -5.35
CA SER A 134 -6.26 -4.80 -5.17
C SER A 134 -4.97 -5.05 -5.96
N CYS A 135 -4.93 -4.62 -7.21
CA CYS A 135 -3.75 -4.75 -8.06
C CYS A 135 -2.56 -3.96 -7.51
N LEU A 136 -2.78 -2.69 -7.15
CA LEU A 136 -1.73 -1.82 -6.62
C LEU A 136 -1.25 -2.25 -5.24
N GLY A 137 -2.14 -2.75 -4.38
CA GLY A 137 -1.75 -3.28 -3.08
C GLY A 137 -0.77 -4.45 -3.21
N GLN A 138 -1.08 -5.39 -4.12
CA GLN A 138 -0.20 -6.52 -4.41
C GLN A 138 1.13 -6.12 -5.04
N ILE A 139 1.12 -5.11 -5.92
CA ILE A 139 2.33 -4.52 -6.52
C ILE A 139 3.19 -3.84 -5.44
N GLY A 140 2.58 -3.12 -4.50
CA GLY A 140 3.27 -2.46 -3.40
C GLY A 140 4.04 -3.45 -2.51
N ASP A 141 3.39 -4.54 -2.12
CA ASP A 141 4.03 -5.62 -1.34
C ASP A 141 5.13 -6.33 -2.15
N LEU A 142 4.98 -6.48 -3.47
CA LEU A 142 6.08 -6.96 -4.33
C LEU A 142 7.25 -5.99 -4.41
N ALA A 143 6.99 -4.69 -4.52
CA ALA A 143 8.02 -3.66 -4.56
C ALA A 143 8.80 -3.62 -3.24
N GLU A 144 8.12 -3.70 -2.10
CA GLU A 144 8.76 -3.77 -0.79
C GLU A 144 9.57 -5.05 -0.64
N SER A 145 9.02 -6.19 -1.05
CA SER A 145 9.73 -7.46 -1.08
C SER A 145 11.02 -7.39 -1.91
N LEU A 146 11.01 -6.67 -3.04
CA LEU A 146 12.20 -6.47 -3.87
C LEU A 146 13.26 -5.63 -3.15
N ILE A 147 12.86 -4.50 -2.54
CA ILE A 147 13.77 -3.63 -1.77
C ILE A 147 14.44 -4.41 -0.62
N LYS A 148 13.66 -5.24 0.10
CA LYS A 148 14.17 -6.09 1.18
C LYS A 148 15.24 -7.08 0.69
N ARG A 149 15.02 -7.69 -0.49
CA ARG A 149 15.97 -8.65 -1.08
C ARG A 149 17.27 -7.98 -1.48
N ASP A 150 17.21 -6.80 -2.08
CA ASP A 150 18.39 -6.02 -2.46
C ASP A 150 19.21 -5.60 -1.22
N ALA A 151 18.52 -5.19 -0.16
CA ALA A 151 19.16 -4.83 1.11
C ALA A 151 19.68 -6.03 1.94
N GLY A 152 19.51 -7.27 1.46
CA GLY A 152 19.95 -8.49 2.16
C GLY A 152 19.21 -8.78 3.47
N VAL A 153 18.10 -8.09 3.75
CA VAL A 153 17.30 -8.22 4.98
C VAL A 153 15.93 -8.83 4.68
N LYS A 154 15.41 -9.65 5.60
CA LYS A 154 14.07 -10.25 5.43
C LYS A 154 12.94 -9.35 5.93
N ASN A 155 13.19 -8.57 6.98
CA ASN A 155 12.21 -7.70 7.62
C ASN A 155 12.72 -6.25 7.60
N SER A 156 11.85 -5.30 7.30
CA SER A 156 12.19 -3.87 7.21
C SER A 156 12.44 -3.22 8.59
N SER A 157 11.85 -3.76 9.66
CA SER A 157 12.26 -3.48 11.05
C SER A 157 11.85 -4.62 11.99
N ARG A 158 12.24 -4.54 13.29
CA ARG A 158 12.01 -5.60 14.28
C ARG A 158 11.04 -5.11 15.36
N ILE A 159 9.79 -4.84 15.01
CA ILE A 159 8.73 -4.66 16.01
C ILE A 159 8.26 -6.07 16.41
N PRO A 160 8.35 -6.44 17.71
CA PRO A 160 7.94 -7.76 18.17
C PRO A 160 6.46 -8.00 17.86
N GLY A 161 6.17 -9.05 17.08
CA GLY A 161 4.81 -9.48 16.71
C GLY A 161 4.20 -8.80 15.47
N LEU A 162 4.64 -7.60 15.11
CA LEU A 162 4.08 -6.83 13.98
C LEU A 162 4.95 -6.83 12.72
N GLY A 163 6.21 -7.28 12.80
CA GLY A 163 7.15 -7.22 11.69
C GLY A 163 7.78 -5.83 11.56
N GLY A 164 7.97 -5.36 10.33
CA GLY A 164 8.44 -4.02 10.03
C GLY A 164 7.31 -3.02 9.82
N ILE A 165 7.51 -1.76 10.21
CA ILE A 165 6.54 -0.68 9.92
C ILE A 165 6.29 -0.56 8.41
N LEU A 166 7.33 -0.76 7.60
CA LEU A 166 7.21 -0.71 6.15
C LEU A 166 6.42 -1.90 5.61
N ASP A 167 6.53 -3.08 6.23
CA ASP A 167 5.72 -4.27 5.88
C ASP A 167 4.22 -4.03 6.14
N MET A 168 3.86 -3.06 6.98
CA MET A 168 2.46 -2.71 7.26
C MET A 168 1.92 -1.68 6.27
N LEU A 169 2.80 -0.86 5.70
CA LEU A 169 2.48 0.32 4.89
C LEU A 169 2.71 0.11 3.39
N ASP A 170 3.45 -0.92 2.98
CA ASP A 170 3.82 -1.24 1.59
C ASP A 170 2.65 -1.21 0.59
N SER A 171 1.55 -1.91 0.88
CA SER A 171 0.35 -1.93 0.05
C SER A 171 -0.41 -0.61 0.12
N LEU A 172 -0.40 0.06 1.27
CA LEU A 172 -1.06 1.34 1.52
C LEU A 172 -0.38 2.52 0.80
N ILE A 173 0.94 2.46 0.68
CA ILE A 173 1.76 3.45 -0.03
C ILE A 173 1.37 3.54 -1.51
N PHE A 174 1.11 2.41 -2.17
CA PHE A 174 0.76 2.43 -3.60
C PHE A 174 -0.71 2.74 -3.85
N THR A 175 -1.58 2.44 -2.90
CA THR A 175 -3.02 2.51 -3.06
C THR A 175 -3.58 3.88 -2.65
N SER A 176 -2.94 4.58 -1.72
CA SER A 176 -3.43 5.87 -1.24
C SER A 176 -3.47 7.01 -2.26
N PRO A 177 -2.49 7.16 -3.19
CA PRO A 177 -2.57 8.23 -4.18
C PRO A 177 -3.76 8.06 -5.12
N ILE A 178 -4.18 6.82 -5.40
CA ILE A 178 -5.34 6.54 -6.24
C ILE A 178 -6.63 7.00 -5.55
N VAL A 179 -6.80 6.71 -4.26
CA VAL A 179 -7.97 7.17 -3.50
C VAL A 179 -8.00 8.69 -3.39
N TYR A 180 -6.83 9.34 -3.33
CA TYR A 180 -6.76 10.80 -3.30
C TYR A 180 -7.13 11.45 -4.64
N ILE A 181 -6.80 10.82 -5.77
CA ILE A 181 -7.10 11.34 -7.12
C ILE A 181 -8.57 11.09 -7.51
N PHE A 182 -9.16 10.02 -6.98
CA PHE A 182 -10.54 9.64 -7.24
C PHE A 182 -11.55 10.62 -6.62
#